data_AF-A0A520BB03-F1
#
_entry.id   AF-A0A520BB03-F1
#
_cell.length_a   1.000
_cell.length_b   1.000
_cell.length_c   1.000
_cell.angle_alpha   90.00
_cell.angle_beta   90.00
_cell.angle_gamma   90.00
#
_symmetry.space_group_name_H-M   'P 1'
#
loop_
_entity.id
_entity.type
_entity.pdbx_description
1 polymer ?
#
loop_
_entity_poly.entity_id
_entity_poly.type
_entity_poly.pdbx_seq_one_letter_code
_entity_poly.pdbx_strand_id
1 'polypeptide(L)'
;EDHVSMGANAATKCLRVCDNLERILAIELLTATQALDLRRPEKSSSKIENLVYSFRQVVSFNEADRILATDIKASIAFINTYRLG
;
A
#
# COMPACT_ATOMS: atom_id res chain seq x y z
N GLU A 1 -19.38 38.01 -14.03
CA GLU A 1 -19.01 36.98 -13.05
C GLU A 1 -17.60 37.26 -12.58
N ASP A 2 -17.45 37.77 -11.36
CA ASP A 2 -16.20 38.13 -10.68
C ASP A 2 -15.76 37.07 -9.66
N HIS A 3 -16.54 36.00 -9.50
CA HIS A 3 -16.25 34.86 -8.65
C HIS A 3 -16.38 33.54 -9.42
N VAL A 4 -15.33 32.72 -9.40
CA VAL A 4 -15.31 31.38 -10.01
C VAL A 4 -14.81 30.35 -9.02
N SER A 5 -15.36 29.13 -9.06
CA SER A 5 -15.12 28.08 -8.05
C SER A 5 -13.74 27.43 -8.11
N MET A 6 -13.03 27.55 -9.24
CA MET A 6 -11.77 26.83 -9.51
C MET A 6 -11.86 25.30 -9.30
N GLY A 7 -13.07 24.73 -9.40
CA GLY A 7 -13.36 23.36 -9.00
C GLY A 7 -12.59 22.29 -9.77
N ALA A 8 -12.33 22.50 -11.07
CA ALA A 8 -11.54 21.56 -11.87
C ALA A 8 -10.08 21.45 -11.39
N ASN A 9 -9.48 22.57 -10.96
CA ASN A 9 -8.12 22.57 -10.41
C ASN A 9 -8.08 21.91 -9.02
N ALA A 10 -9.12 22.13 -8.21
CA ALA A 10 -9.25 21.46 -6.92
C ALA A 10 -9.37 19.93 -7.09
N ALA A 11 -10.20 19.47 -8.02
CA ALA A 11 -10.40 18.05 -8.29
C ALA A 11 -9.12 17.34 -8.77
N THR A 12 -8.39 17.93 -9.73
CA THR A 12 -7.13 17.35 -10.22
C THR A 12 -6.04 17.34 -9.16
N LYS A 13 -5.98 18.36 -8.29
CA LYS A 13 -5.07 18.36 -7.13
C LYS A 13 -5.44 17.27 -6.14
N CYS A 14 -6.73 17.09 -5.84
CA CYS A 14 -7.20 16.06 -4.92
C CYS A 14 -6.82 14.65 -5.42
N LEU A 15 -7.05 14.37 -6.71
CA LEU A 15 -6.68 13.09 -7.32
C LEU A 15 -5.18 12.79 -7.15
N ARG A 16 -4.30 13.77 -7.43
CA ARG A 16 -2.86 13.62 -7.22
C ARG A 16 -2.48 13.31 -5.77
N VAL A 17 -3.22 13.86 -4.79
CA VAL A 17 -3.01 13.57 -3.37
C VAL A 17 -3.45 12.15 -3.05
N CYS A 18 -4.59 11.68 -3.57
CA CYS A 18 -5.04 10.30 -3.43
C CYS A 18 -4.00 9.31 -4.02
N ASP A 19 -3.50 9.56 -5.23
CA ASP A 19 -2.49 8.71 -5.86
C ASP A 19 -1.19 8.64 -5.02
N ASN A 20 -0.82 9.74 -4.35
CA ASN A 20 0.34 9.76 -3.46
C ASN A 20 0.07 9.01 -2.15
N LEU A 21 -1.15 9.10 -1.62
CA LEU A 21 -1.55 8.38 -0.43
C LEU A 21 -1.52 6.86 -0.66
N GLU A 22 -2.01 6.38 -1.81
CA GLU A 22 -1.91 4.97 -2.18
C GLU A 22 -0.46 4.47 -2.19
N ARG A 23 0.48 5.27 -2.69
CA ARG A 23 1.91 4.95 -2.66
C ARG A 23 2.46 4.86 -1.23
N ILE A 24 2.07 5.79 -0.36
CA ILE A 24 2.49 5.80 1.05
C ILE A 24 1.97 4.53 1.75
N LEU A 25 0.69 4.22 1.60
CA LEU A 25 0.08 3.03 2.19
C LEU A 25 0.70 1.72 1.65
N ALA A 26 1.07 1.70 0.36
CA ALA A 26 1.76 0.56 -0.24
C ALA A 26 3.14 0.31 0.38
N ILE A 27 3.90 1.37 0.65
CA ILE A 27 5.20 1.29 1.33
C ILE A 27 5.02 0.89 2.80
N GLU A 28 4.00 1.41 3.48
CA GLU A 28 3.65 1.03 4.84
C GLU A 28 3.31 -0.47 4.92
N LEU A 29 2.44 -0.97 4.04
CA LEU A 29 2.09 -2.39 4.00
C LEU A 29 3.32 -3.28 3.73
N LEU A 30 4.19 -2.87 2.80
CA LEU A 30 5.43 -3.57 2.50
C LEU A 30 6.33 -3.71 3.74
N THR A 31 6.56 -2.60 4.44
CA THR A 31 7.42 -2.56 5.62
C THR A 31 6.78 -3.24 6.83
N ALA A 32 5.47 -3.08 7.05
CA ALA A 32 4.73 -3.74 8.13
C ALA A 32 4.73 -5.26 7.98
N THR A 33 4.52 -5.76 6.76
CA THR A 33 4.57 -7.21 6.46
C THR A 33 5.97 -7.77 6.72
N GLN A 34 7.02 -7.05 6.28
CA GLN A 34 8.40 -7.42 6.58
C GLN A 34 8.67 -7.47 8.09
N ALA A 35 8.21 -6.47 8.84
CA ALA A 35 8.37 -6.42 10.29
C ALA A 35 7.64 -7.57 11.00
N LEU A 36 6.44 -7.95 10.54
CA LEU A 36 5.71 -9.11 11.09
C LEU A 36 6.45 -10.42 10.85
N ASP A 37 7.06 -10.60 9.68
CA ASP A 37 7.85 -11.80 9.38
C ASP A 37 9.17 -11.85 10.16
N LEU A 38 9.79 -10.70 10.45
CA LEU A 38 10.96 -10.63 11.31
C LEU A 38 10.64 -10.90 12.80
N ARG A 39 9.37 -10.78 13.20
CA ARG A 39 8.90 -11.02 14.58
C ARG A 39 8.40 -12.44 14.83
N ARG A 40 8.48 -13.33 13.84
CA ARG A 40 8.05 -14.73 14.02
C ARG A 40 8.87 -15.40 15.15
N PRO A 41 8.26 -16.29 15.97
CA PRO A 41 6.98 -16.98 15.73
C PRO A 41 5.72 -16.23 16.20
N GLU A 42 5.83 -15.04 16.78
CA GLU A 42 4.67 -14.27 17.23
C GLU A 42 3.72 -13.94 16.07
N LYS A 43 2.41 -13.95 16.36
CA LYS A 43 1.36 -13.73 15.37
C LYS A 43 0.45 -12.57 15.76
N SER A 44 -0.08 -11.90 14.75
CA SER A 44 -1.14 -10.91 14.88
C SER A 44 -2.52 -11.58 14.90
N SER A 45 -3.59 -10.77 14.87
CA SER A 45 -4.95 -11.27 14.70
C SER A 45 -5.15 -12.02 13.38
N SER A 46 -6.12 -12.93 13.32
CA SER A 46 -6.42 -13.72 12.12
C SER A 46 -6.67 -12.87 10.87
N LYS A 47 -7.34 -11.72 11.01
CA LYS A 47 -7.58 -10.78 9.90
C LYS A 47 -6.28 -10.24 9.31
N ILE A 48 -5.34 -9.86 10.17
CA ILE A 48 -4.04 -9.33 9.74
C ILE A 48 -3.17 -10.43 9.15
N GLU A 49 -3.17 -11.63 9.74
CA GLU A 49 -2.42 -12.76 9.17
C GLU A 49 -2.94 -13.17 7.80
N ASN A 50 -4.26 -13.12 7.56
CA ASN A 50 -4.84 -13.37 6.24
C ASN A 50 -4.44 -12.30 5.21
N LEU A 51 -4.42 -11.03 5.62
CA LEU A 51 -3.92 -9.93 4.78
C LEU A 51 -2.45 -10.14 4.42
N VAL A 52 -1.60 -10.40 5.42
CA VAL A 52 -0.16 -10.67 5.25
C VAL A 52 0.06 -11.87 4.34
N TYR A 53 -0.65 -12.98 4.56
CA TYR A 53 -0.57 -14.16 3.72
C TYR A 53 -0.91 -13.86 2.26
N SER A 54 -2.01 -13.12 2.02
CA SER A 54 -2.44 -12.73 0.68
C SER A 54 -1.44 -11.79 0.01
N PHE A 55 -0.92 -10.82 0.76
CA PHE A 55 0.09 -9.88 0.28
C PHE A 55 1.40 -10.59 -0.08
N ARG A 56 1.81 -11.61 0.69
CA ARG A 56 3.00 -12.43 0.40
C ARG A 56 2.89 -13.29 -0.85
N GLN A 57 1.69 -13.52 -1.39
CA GLN A 57 1.53 -14.13 -2.71
C GLN A 57 1.93 -13.18 -3.85
N VAL A 58 1.99 -11.88 -3.58
CA VAL A 58 2.29 -10.83 -4.57
C VAL A 58 3.70 -10.26 -4.37
N VAL A 59 4.10 -10.04 -3.12
CA VAL A 59 5.43 -9.51 -2.77
C VAL A 59 6.15 -10.42 -1.77
N SER A 60 7.25 -11.02 -2.21
CA SER A 60 8.05 -11.95 -1.41
C SER A 60 8.77 -11.24 -0.25
N PHE A 61 9.16 -12.01 0.77
CA PHE A 61 10.00 -11.51 1.86
C PHE A 61 11.31 -10.93 1.32
N ASN A 62 11.77 -9.82 1.92
CA ASN A 62 12.99 -9.15 1.49
C ASN A 62 14.22 -9.72 2.23
N GLU A 63 14.79 -10.81 1.72
CA GLU A 63 15.93 -11.50 2.34
C GLU A 63 17.26 -10.75 2.20
N ALA A 64 17.43 -10.04 1.09
CA ALA A 64 18.62 -9.26 0.76
C ALA A 64 18.22 -8.04 -0.08
N ASP A 65 19.14 -7.08 -0.21
CA ASP A 65 18.88 -5.87 -0.97
C ASP A 65 18.47 -6.18 -2.42
N ARG A 66 17.38 -5.54 -2.84
CA ARG A 66 16.84 -5.62 -4.20
C ARG A 66 16.17 -4.32 -4.59
N ILE A 67 15.82 -4.21 -5.88
CA ILE A 67 15.10 -3.05 -6.40
C ILE A 67 13.65 -3.08 -5.91
N LEU A 68 13.35 -2.23 -4.93
CA LEU A 68 12.00 -2.13 -4.34
C LEU A 68 10.97 -1.43 -5.24
N ALA A 69 11.39 -0.80 -6.34
CA ALA A 69 10.47 -0.12 -7.25
C ALA A 69 9.40 -1.09 -7.83
N THR A 70 9.78 -2.34 -8.08
CA THR A 70 8.85 -3.38 -8.55
C THR A 70 7.89 -3.81 -7.43
N ASP A 71 8.41 -4.00 -6.23
CA ASP A 71 7.60 -4.37 -5.06
C ASP A 71 6.60 -3.28 -4.71
N ILE A 72 7.01 -2.01 -4.70
CA ILE A 72 6.12 -0.87 -4.42
C ILE A 72 4.99 -0.80 -5.47
N LYS A 73 5.29 -1.01 -6.76
CA LYS A 73 4.26 -1.05 -7.81
C LYS A 73 3.27 -2.19 -7.59
N ALA A 74 3.76 -3.38 -7.22
CA ALA A 74 2.91 -4.52 -6.91
C ALA A 74 2.06 -4.27 -5.66
N SER A 75 2.62 -3.62 -4.63
CA SER A 75 1.89 -3.22 -3.42
C SER A 75 0.77 -2.22 -3.68
N ILE A 76 0.98 -1.23 -4.55
CA ILE A 76 -0.07 -0.28 -4.96
C ILE A 76 -1.21 -1.04 -5.65
N ALA A 77 -0.87 -1.91 -6.60
CA ALA A 77 -1.87 -2.73 -7.29
C ALA A 77 -2.64 -3.64 -6.33
N PHE A 78 -1.95 -4.23 -5.35
CA PHE A 78 -2.58 -5.04 -4.30
C PHE A 78 -3.58 -4.21 -3.48
N ILE A 79 -3.22 -3.03 -2.98
CA ILE A 79 -4.12 -2.20 -2.18
C ILE A 79 -5.39 -1.82 -2.95
N ASN A 80 -5.27 -1.54 -4.25
CA ASN A 80 -6.41 -1.13 -5.08
C ASN A 80 -7.38 -2.29 -5.39
N THR A 81 -6.89 -3.52 -5.35
CA THR A 81 -7.67 -4.73 -5.71
C THR A 81 -8.11 -5.55 -4.50
N TYR A 82 -7.34 -5.55 -3.42
CA TYR A 82 -7.65 -6.31 -2.22
C TYR A 82 -8.93 -5.78 -1.57
N ARG A 83 -9.71 -6.70 -0.98
CA ARG A 83 -10.95 -6.38 -0.27
C ARG A 83 -10.81 -6.92 1.14
N LEU A 84 -11.00 -6.03 2.12
CA LEU A 84 -11.13 -6.42 3.51
C LEU A 84 -12.47 -7.14 3.66
N GLY A 85 -12.42 -8.45 3.89
CA GLY A 85 -13.60 -9.27 4.19
C GLY A 85 -14.24 -8.95 5.53
#